data_AF-A0A7R9E732-F1
#
_entry.id   AF-A0A7R9E732-F1
#
_cell.length_a   1.000
_cell.length_b   1.000
_cell.length_c   1.000
_cell.angle_alpha   90.00
_cell.angle_beta   90.00
_cell.angle_gamma   90.00
#
_symmetry.space_group_name_H-M   'P 1'
#
loop_
_entity.id
_entity.type
_entity.pdbx_description
1 polymer ?
#
loop_
_entity_poly.entity_id
_entity_poly.type
_entity_poly.pdbx_seq_one_letter_code
_entity_poly.pdbx_strand_id
1 'polypeptide(L)'
;MRWVLALVCATLCHLAAAKSTRGEVPADKDFLIKQKEILRLFNKVHEPNRFKEQVEIGKIYEPSNNLNRYKNPAPVKKLVRLCTNNSLLPRGKIFTLFNDKHRNEMVLLFESFLFSQDWETFYKTACWARDRINEGQFIYALTVAVLHREDTKGVVLPPSYEIYPHLYVNSEVIHAAYKAKMRQEPAVVRMNFTEIWNLDNTVLS
;
A
#
# COMPACT_ATOMS: atom_id res chain seq x y z
N MET A 1 -28.37 24.17 46.40
CA MET A 1 -28.73 24.23 44.96
C MET A 1 -27.70 24.94 44.09
N ARG A 2 -27.08 26.07 44.47
CA ARG A 2 -26.13 26.83 43.62
C ARG A 2 -24.84 26.06 43.22
N TRP A 3 -24.30 25.23 44.12
CA TRP A 3 -23.06 24.47 43.86
C TRP A 3 -23.25 23.24 42.96
N VAL A 4 -24.46 22.66 42.96
CA VAL A 4 -24.80 21.51 42.11
C VAL A 4 -24.92 21.95 40.65
N LEU A 5 -25.51 23.13 40.40
CA LEU A 5 -25.54 23.72 39.05
C LEU A 5 -24.13 24.03 38.51
N ALA A 6 -23.23 24.53 39.35
CA ALA A 6 -21.86 24.82 38.94
C ALA A 6 -21.08 23.55 38.55
N LEU A 7 -21.25 22.46 39.29
CA LEU A 7 -20.62 21.16 38.96
C LEU A 7 -21.21 20.54 37.69
N VAL A 8 -22.53 20.62 37.50
CA VAL A 8 -23.18 20.13 36.27
C VAL A 8 -22.71 20.92 35.04
N CYS A 9 -22.61 22.25 35.14
CA CYS A 9 -22.08 23.09 34.06
C CYS A 9 -20.59 22.80 33.75
N ALA A 10 -19.76 22.55 34.77
CA ALA A 10 -18.35 22.21 34.56
C ALA A 10 -18.18 20.85 33.85
N THR A 11 -18.99 19.85 34.22
CA THR A 11 -18.99 18.54 33.55
C THR A 11 -19.50 18.60 32.11
N LEU A 12 -20.51 19.44 31.83
CA LEU A 12 -21.00 19.69 30.46
C LEU A 12 -19.97 20.42 29.59
N CYS A 13 -19.18 21.34 30.16
CA CYS A 13 -18.09 22.00 29.43
C CYS A 13 -16.92 21.06 29.10
N HIS A 14 -16.60 20.08 29.96
CA HIS A 14 -15.60 19.06 29.62
C HIS A 14 -16.09 18.06 28.57
N LEU A 15 -17.39 17.75 28.55
CA LEU A 15 -17.95 16.84 27.54
C LEU A 15 -18.09 17.51 26.16
N ALA A 16 -18.34 18.83 26.11
CA ALA A 16 -18.39 19.59 24.85
C ALA A 16 -17.03 19.74 24.14
N ALA A 17 -15.92 19.56 24.88
CA ALA A 17 -14.57 19.57 24.32
C ALA A 17 -14.16 18.23 23.69
N ALA A 18 -14.89 17.14 23.96
CA ALA A 18 -14.70 15.84 23.32
C ALA A 18 -15.43 15.79 21.96
N LYS A 19 -15.18 16.78 21.10
CA LYS A 19 -15.41 16.57 19.67
C LYS A 19 -14.31 15.62 19.19
N SER A 20 -14.67 14.38 18.90
CA SER A 20 -13.89 13.49 18.04
C SER A 20 -13.83 14.10 16.63
N THR A 21 -13.10 15.21 16.48
CA THR A 21 -12.53 15.54 15.20
C THR A 21 -11.51 14.44 14.90
N ARG A 22 -11.57 13.89 13.70
CA ARG A 22 -10.48 13.09 13.14
C ARG A 22 -9.30 14.07 13.05
N GLY A 23 -8.55 14.21 14.14
CA GLY A 23 -7.65 15.34 14.36
C GLY A 23 -6.56 15.34 13.30
N GLU A 24 -6.46 16.42 12.53
CA GLU A 24 -5.28 16.69 11.72
C GLU A 24 -4.11 16.87 12.69
N VAL A 25 -3.29 15.83 12.84
CA VAL A 25 -2.07 15.92 13.63
C VAL A 25 -1.10 16.78 12.82
N PRO A 26 -0.60 17.91 13.36
CA PRO A 26 0.38 18.72 12.66
C PRO A 26 1.62 17.86 12.38
N ALA A 27 1.99 17.73 11.11
CA ALA A 27 3.09 16.89 10.67
C ALA A 27 4.24 17.74 10.13
N ASP A 28 5.46 17.29 10.38
CA ASP A 28 6.66 17.93 9.86
C ASP A 28 6.75 17.84 8.33
N LYS A 29 7.45 18.81 7.71
CA LYS A 29 7.62 18.87 6.25
C LYS A 29 8.30 17.61 5.70
N ASP A 30 9.32 17.11 6.40
CA ASP A 30 10.05 15.91 5.98
C ASP A 30 9.14 14.68 6.02
N PHE A 31 8.30 14.57 7.05
CA PHE A 31 7.31 13.51 7.15
C PHE A 31 6.28 13.58 6.01
N LEU A 32 5.78 14.76 5.68
CA LEU A 32 4.81 14.95 4.59
C LEU A 32 5.41 14.57 3.22
N ILE A 33 6.70 14.83 3.01
CA ILE A 33 7.41 14.40 1.80
C ILE A 33 7.44 12.87 1.74
N LYS A 34 7.89 12.20 2.81
CA LYS A 34 7.92 10.73 2.89
C LYS A 34 6.54 10.11 2.67
N GLN A 35 5.52 10.65 3.32
CA GLN A 35 4.12 10.22 3.18
C GLN A 35 3.68 10.31 1.72
N LYS A 36 3.93 11.44 1.06
CA LYS A 36 3.59 11.64 -0.36
C LYS A 36 4.35 10.69 -1.28
N GLU A 37 5.64 10.49 -1.04
CA GLU A 37 6.50 9.60 -1.82
C GLU A 37 6.05 8.14 -1.76
N ILE A 38 5.69 7.67 -0.55
CA ILE A 38 5.16 6.31 -0.34
C ILE A 38 3.84 6.17 -1.07
N LEU A 39 2.87 7.08 -0.87
CA LEU A 39 1.57 7.01 -1.54
C LEU A 39 1.68 6.98 -3.08
N ARG A 40 2.65 7.72 -3.64
CA ARG A 40 2.93 7.69 -5.08
C ARG A 40 3.38 6.31 -5.57
N LEU A 41 4.13 5.55 -4.78
CA LEU A 41 4.54 4.18 -5.13
C LEU A 41 3.35 3.20 -5.20
N PHE A 42 2.35 3.38 -4.34
CA PHE A 42 1.12 2.56 -4.32
C PHE A 42 0.13 2.90 -5.44
N ASN A 43 0.25 4.09 -6.03
CA ASN A 43 -0.68 4.55 -7.06
C ASN A 43 -0.63 3.66 -8.32
N LYS A 44 -1.79 3.11 -8.67
CA LYS A 44 -2.01 2.32 -9.91
C LYS A 44 -0.89 1.31 -10.16
N VAL A 45 -0.61 0.44 -9.18
CA VAL A 45 0.55 -0.46 -9.24
C VAL A 45 0.59 -1.37 -10.48
N HIS A 46 -0.58 -1.73 -11.00
CA HIS A 46 -0.72 -2.54 -12.21
C HIS A 46 -0.33 -1.82 -13.51
N GLU A 47 -0.32 -0.48 -13.51
CA GLU A 47 0.18 0.34 -14.60
C GLU A 47 1.68 0.67 -14.39
N PRO A 48 2.43 0.94 -15.48
CA PRO A 48 3.75 1.56 -15.37
C PRO A 48 3.69 2.83 -14.51
N ASN A 49 4.75 3.09 -13.74
CA ASN A 49 4.75 4.25 -12.86
C ASN A 49 4.53 5.56 -13.65
N ARG A 50 3.54 6.34 -13.21
CA ARG A 50 3.13 7.60 -13.83
C ARG A 50 4.01 8.78 -13.42
N PHE A 51 4.72 8.66 -12.30
CA PHE A 51 5.54 9.74 -11.76
C PHE A 51 6.94 9.69 -12.34
N LYS A 52 7.24 10.62 -13.26
CA LYS A 52 8.52 10.67 -13.99
C LYS A 52 9.73 10.69 -13.07
N GLU A 53 9.67 11.47 -11.98
CA GLU A 53 10.73 11.54 -10.95
C GLU A 53 11.09 10.15 -10.41
N GLN A 54 10.10 9.34 -10.05
CA GLN A 54 10.31 7.99 -9.53
C GLN A 54 10.85 7.03 -10.59
N VAL A 55 10.36 7.16 -11.82
CA VAL A 55 10.85 6.37 -12.96
C VAL A 55 12.32 6.67 -13.24
N GLU A 56 12.71 7.94 -13.23
CA GLU A 56 14.09 8.39 -13.45
C GLU A 56 15.00 7.89 -12.33
N ILE A 57 14.59 8.03 -11.06
CA ILE A 57 15.30 7.48 -9.92
C ILE A 57 15.49 5.97 -10.09
N GLY A 58 14.42 5.24 -10.43
CA GLY A 58 14.47 3.79 -10.61
C GLY A 58 15.31 3.35 -11.82
N LYS A 59 15.57 4.22 -12.80
CA LYS A 59 16.45 3.94 -13.94
C LYS A 59 17.92 4.23 -13.62
N ILE A 60 18.18 5.31 -12.88
CA ILE A 60 19.54 5.76 -12.55
C ILE A 60 20.12 4.94 -11.39
N TYR A 61 19.30 4.63 -10.40
CA TYR A 61 19.75 3.92 -9.21
C TYR A 61 19.85 2.42 -9.46
N GLU A 62 21.05 1.88 -9.32
CA GLU A 62 21.30 0.44 -9.34
C GLU A 62 21.68 -0.05 -7.93
N PRO A 63 20.86 -0.92 -7.30
CA PRO A 63 21.14 -1.42 -5.95
C PRO A 63 22.45 -2.19 -5.84
N SER A 64 22.89 -2.88 -6.91
CA SER A 64 24.15 -3.66 -6.89
C SER A 64 25.41 -2.81 -6.74
N ASN A 65 25.35 -1.53 -7.10
CA ASN A 65 26.49 -0.61 -6.96
C ASN A 65 26.51 0.08 -5.59
N ASN A 66 25.41 -0.02 -4.83
CA ASN A 66 25.21 0.68 -3.57
C ASN A 66 25.13 -0.27 -2.37
N LEU A 67 25.74 -1.46 -2.47
CA LEU A 67 25.67 -2.52 -1.44
C LEU A 67 26.13 -2.06 -0.05
N ASN A 68 27.04 -1.09 0.02
CA ASN A 68 27.55 -0.54 1.28
C ASN A 68 26.48 0.24 2.08
N ARG A 69 25.37 0.65 1.44
CA ARG A 69 24.24 1.35 2.08
C ARG A 69 23.18 0.39 2.64
N TYR A 70 23.47 -0.91 2.68
CA TYR A 70 22.60 -1.93 3.26
C TYR A 70 23.27 -2.54 4.49
N LYS A 71 22.51 -2.75 5.56
CA LYS A 71 22.95 -3.47 6.76
C LYS A 71 23.35 -4.90 6.42
N ASN A 72 22.60 -5.54 5.52
CA ASN A 72 22.92 -6.84 4.94
C ASN A 72 22.78 -6.77 3.41
N PRO A 73 23.88 -6.87 2.65
CA PRO A 73 23.85 -6.76 1.20
C PRO A 73 23.47 -8.08 0.48
N ALA A 74 23.38 -9.21 1.18
CA ALA A 74 23.14 -10.50 0.54
C ALA A 74 21.76 -10.59 -0.17
N PRO A 75 20.64 -10.14 0.43
CA PRO A 75 19.33 -10.22 -0.21
C PRO A 75 19.24 -9.35 -1.47
N VAL A 76 19.70 -8.10 -1.40
CA VAL A 76 19.69 -7.18 -2.54
C VAL A 76 20.56 -7.67 -3.70
N LYS A 77 21.74 -8.23 -3.39
CA LYS A 77 22.61 -8.81 -4.41
C LYS A 77 21.95 -10.00 -5.12
N LYS A 78 21.26 -10.87 -4.36
CA LYS A 78 20.53 -12.00 -4.93
C LYS A 78 19.32 -11.54 -5.74
N LEU A 79 18.57 -10.55 -5.25
CA LEU A 79 17.42 -9.96 -5.93
C LEU A 79 17.80 -9.36 -7.28
N VAL A 80 18.83 -8.51 -7.33
CA VAL A 80 19.30 -7.89 -8.58
C VAL A 80 19.73 -8.96 -9.58
N ARG A 81 20.48 -9.98 -9.14
CA ARG A 81 20.87 -11.11 -10.01
C ARG A 81 19.67 -11.83 -10.61
N LEU A 82 18.66 -12.14 -9.80
CA LEU A 82 17.42 -12.79 -10.28
C LEU A 82 16.64 -11.90 -11.25
N CYS A 83 16.63 -10.59 -11.01
CA CYS A 83 16.00 -9.60 -11.88
C CYS A 83 16.73 -9.50 -13.23
N THR A 84 18.06 -9.42 -13.24
CA THR A 84 18.87 -9.37 -14.48
C THR A 84 18.72 -10.64 -15.30
N ASN A 85 18.62 -11.80 -14.66
CA ASN A 85 18.43 -13.09 -15.32
C ASN A 85 16.96 -13.37 -15.70
N ASN A 86 16.05 -12.41 -15.51
CA ASN A 86 14.62 -12.54 -15.78
C ASN A 86 13.97 -13.79 -15.15
N SER A 87 14.44 -14.18 -13.96
CA SER A 87 14.07 -15.42 -13.27
C SER A 87 12.98 -15.23 -12.21
N LEU A 88 12.65 -13.98 -11.90
CA LEU A 88 11.58 -13.58 -10.98
C LEU A 88 10.19 -13.82 -11.59
N LEU A 89 9.16 -13.85 -10.74
CA LEU A 89 7.77 -13.83 -11.19
C LEU A 89 7.52 -12.63 -12.13
N PRO A 90 7.07 -12.86 -13.38
CA PRO A 90 6.77 -11.77 -14.29
C PRO A 90 5.65 -10.87 -13.77
N ARG A 91 5.66 -9.61 -14.19
CA ARG A 91 4.56 -8.68 -13.96
C ARG A 91 3.26 -9.15 -14.63
N GLY A 92 2.12 -8.82 -14.03
CA GLY A 92 0.80 -9.26 -14.51
C GLY A 92 0.46 -10.72 -14.18
N LYS A 93 1.37 -11.48 -13.57
CA LYS A 93 1.07 -12.82 -13.03
C LYS A 93 0.53 -12.72 -11.61
N ILE A 94 -0.35 -13.65 -11.25
CA ILE A 94 -0.94 -13.71 -9.91
C ILE A 94 0.15 -14.09 -8.90
N PHE A 95 0.36 -13.20 -7.94
CA PHE A 95 1.17 -13.47 -6.76
C PHE A 95 0.35 -14.17 -5.68
N THR A 96 0.98 -15.09 -4.95
CA THR A 96 0.39 -15.78 -3.80
C THR A 96 1.48 -16.09 -2.79
N LEU A 97 1.20 -15.84 -1.51
CA LEU A 97 2.13 -16.15 -0.40
C LEU A 97 2.29 -17.66 -0.16
N PHE A 98 1.30 -18.45 -0.58
CA PHE A 98 1.28 -19.89 -0.38
C PHE A 98 2.20 -20.63 -1.35
N ASN A 99 2.67 -19.98 -2.42
CA ASN A 99 3.69 -20.55 -3.29
C ASN A 99 5.10 -20.21 -2.77
N ASP A 100 5.91 -21.24 -2.53
CA ASP A 100 7.24 -21.09 -1.96
C ASP A 100 8.18 -20.22 -2.79
N LYS A 101 8.14 -20.37 -4.13
CA LYS A 101 8.96 -19.55 -5.03
C LYS A 101 8.57 -18.09 -4.93
N HIS A 102 7.27 -17.80 -5.03
CA HIS A 102 6.75 -16.43 -4.95
C HIS A 102 7.08 -15.78 -3.60
N ARG A 103 6.92 -16.53 -2.52
CA ARG A 103 7.22 -16.07 -1.16
C ARG A 103 8.70 -15.78 -0.98
N ASN A 104 9.59 -16.66 -1.45
CA ASN A 104 11.03 -16.46 -1.35
C ASN A 104 11.50 -15.21 -2.12
N GLU A 105 10.98 -14.98 -3.32
CA GLU A 105 11.27 -13.77 -4.10
C GLU A 105 10.76 -12.49 -3.40
N MET A 106 9.56 -12.54 -2.83
CA MET A 106 9.00 -11.44 -2.05
C MET A 106 9.84 -11.16 -0.80
N VAL A 107 10.29 -12.20 -0.08
CA VAL A 107 11.15 -12.05 1.11
C VAL A 107 12.47 -11.38 0.74
N LEU A 108 13.10 -11.75 -0.38
CA LEU A 108 14.31 -11.06 -0.85
C LEU A 108 14.08 -9.57 -1.09
N LEU A 109 12.93 -9.21 -1.65
CA LEU A 109 12.55 -7.81 -1.84
C LEU A 109 12.31 -7.09 -0.51
N PHE A 110 11.55 -7.70 0.40
CA PHE A 110 11.28 -7.18 1.73
C PHE A 110 12.57 -6.96 2.53
N GLU A 111 13.48 -7.93 2.55
CA GLU A 111 14.76 -7.82 3.24
C GLU A 111 15.64 -6.72 2.63
N SER A 112 15.61 -6.56 1.30
CA SER A 112 16.32 -5.46 0.62
C SER A 112 15.81 -4.09 1.11
N PHE A 113 14.50 -3.95 1.30
CA PHE A 113 13.92 -2.73 1.87
C PHE A 113 14.24 -2.57 3.35
N LEU A 114 14.07 -3.62 4.16
CA LEU A 114 14.29 -3.58 5.60
C LEU A 114 15.74 -3.25 5.95
N PHE A 115 16.69 -3.82 5.21
CA PHE A 115 18.11 -3.65 5.46
C PHE A 115 18.71 -2.38 4.84
N SER A 116 17.95 -1.57 4.12
CA SER A 116 18.42 -0.24 3.69
C SER A 116 18.75 0.61 4.92
N GLN A 117 19.96 1.19 4.98
CA GLN A 117 20.44 1.92 6.18
C GLN A 117 19.64 3.19 6.44
N ASP A 118 19.25 3.88 5.38
CA ASP A 118 18.64 5.20 5.44
C ASP A 118 17.41 5.30 4.51
N TRP A 119 16.62 6.36 4.71
CA TRP A 119 15.40 6.64 3.96
C TRP A 119 15.65 6.74 2.45
N GLU A 120 16.71 7.44 2.05
CA GLU A 120 17.03 7.69 0.64
C GLU A 120 17.35 6.37 -0.08
N THR A 121 18.16 5.51 0.55
CA THR A 121 18.45 4.16 0.04
C THR A 121 17.16 3.34 -0.10
N PHE A 122 16.33 3.29 0.95
CA PHE A 122 15.06 2.57 0.91
C PHE A 122 14.15 3.05 -0.25
N TYR A 123 13.97 4.37 -0.37
CA TYR A 123 13.10 4.96 -1.38
C TYR A 123 13.62 4.73 -2.80
N LYS A 124 14.93 4.88 -3.03
CA LYS A 124 15.54 4.61 -4.33
C LYS A 124 15.41 3.14 -4.73
N THR A 125 15.58 2.22 -3.79
CA THR A 125 15.37 0.78 -4.01
C THR A 125 13.91 0.46 -4.31
N ALA A 126 12.97 1.11 -3.62
CA ALA A 126 11.55 0.98 -3.91
C ALA A 126 11.20 1.50 -5.31
N CYS A 127 11.74 2.65 -5.72
CA CYS A 127 11.59 3.18 -7.08
C CYS A 127 12.16 2.21 -8.14
N TRP A 128 13.33 1.63 -7.88
CA TRP A 128 13.94 0.63 -8.79
C TRP A 128 13.07 -0.63 -8.92
N ALA A 129 12.53 -1.13 -7.80
CA ALA A 129 11.70 -2.33 -7.76
C ALA A 129 10.30 -2.12 -8.37
N ARG A 130 9.72 -0.93 -8.20
CA ARG A 130 8.33 -0.60 -8.57
C ARG A 130 7.97 -0.93 -10.01
N ASP A 131 8.90 -0.80 -10.94
CA ASP A 131 8.68 -1.06 -12.37
C ASP A 131 9.21 -2.42 -12.84
N ARG A 132 10.07 -3.10 -12.05
CA ARG A 132 10.77 -4.32 -12.46
C ARG A 132 10.19 -5.61 -11.86
N ILE A 133 9.65 -5.55 -10.65
CA ILE A 133 9.15 -6.72 -9.93
C ILE A 133 7.64 -6.83 -10.09
N ASN A 134 7.11 -8.06 -9.97
CA ASN A 134 5.67 -8.30 -9.92
C ASN A 134 4.98 -7.36 -8.92
N GLU A 135 3.87 -6.77 -9.34
CA GLU A 135 3.15 -5.77 -8.56
C GLU A 135 2.70 -6.29 -7.20
N GLY A 136 2.25 -7.55 -7.11
CA GLY A 136 1.75 -8.14 -5.87
C GLY A 136 2.88 -8.36 -4.87
N GLN A 137 4.02 -8.88 -5.34
CA GLN A 137 5.22 -9.01 -4.52
C GLN A 137 5.71 -7.64 -4.04
N PHE A 138 5.71 -6.65 -4.92
CA PHE A 138 6.14 -5.28 -4.60
C PHE A 138 5.27 -4.63 -3.53
N ILE A 139 3.95 -4.62 -3.69
CA ILE A 139 3.03 -4.02 -2.71
C ILE A 139 3.13 -4.73 -1.37
N TYR A 140 3.17 -6.06 -1.37
CA TYR A 140 3.26 -6.80 -0.12
C TYR A 140 4.57 -6.47 0.62
N ALA A 141 5.71 -6.58 -0.08
CA ALA A 141 7.03 -6.29 0.51
C ALA A 141 7.14 -4.83 0.99
N LEU A 142 6.63 -3.86 0.21
CA LEU A 142 6.65 -2.44 0.57
C LEU A 142 5.78 -2.16 1.80
N THR A 143 4.56 -2.71 1.84
CA THR A 143 3.63 -2.57 2.98
C THR A 143 4.29 -3.05 4.27
N VAL A 144 4.84 -4.27 4.26
CA VAL A 144 5.48 -4.85 5.45
C VAL A 144 6.74 -4.06 5.83
N ALA A 145 7.56 -3.64 4.85
CA ALA A 145 8.75 -2.84 5.12
C ALA A 145 8.41 -1.50 5.78
N VAL A 146 7.43 -0.76 5.26
CA VAL A 146 6.99 0.53 5.85
C VAL A 146 6.47 0.36 7.27
N LEU A 147 5.80 -0.77 7.57
CA LEU A 147 5.30 -1.05 8.92
C LEU A 147 6.42 -1.39 9.94
N HIS A 148 7.51 -2.00 9.49
CA HIS A 148 8.58 -2.48 10.38
C HIS A 148 9.76 -1.52 10.50
N ARG A 149 9.93 -0.58 9.57
CA ARG A 149 11.04 0.37 9.57
C ARG A 149 10.80 1.52 10.55
N GLU A 150 11.85 1.87 11.28
CA GLU A 150 11.83 2.95 12.28
C GLU A 150 11.62 4.34 11.66
N ASP A 151 12.22 4.60 10.50
CA ASP A 151 12.19 5.89 9.80
C ASP A 151 10.88 6.18 9.04
N THR A 152 9.98 5.19 8.99
CA THR A 152 8.64 5.27 8.40
C THR A 152 7.52 5.10 9.42
N LYS A 153 7.84 5.10 10.72
CA LYS A 153 6.83 5.08 11.77
C LYS A 153 5.86 6.26 11.63
N GLY A 154 4.58 5.95 11.75
CA GLY A 154 3.49 6.92 11.60
C GLY A 154 3.02 7.15 10.15
N VAL A 155 3.75 6.65 9.14
CA VAL A 155 3.27 6.72 7.74
C VAL A 155 1.94 5.97 7.62
N VAL A 156 0.97 6.62 7.00
CA VAL A 156 -0.35 6.04 6.74
C VAL A 156 -0.34 5.36 5.38
N LEU A 157 -0.52 4.04 5.39
CA LEU A 157 -0.63 3.26 4.16
C LEU A 157 -2.05 3.34 3.58
N PRO A 158 -2.20 3.31 2.24
CA PRO A 158 -3.52 3.24 1.64
C PRO A 158 -4.15 1.88 1.97
N PRO A 159 -5.48 1.82 2.12
CA PRO A 159 -6.17 0.58 2.39
C PRO A 159 -6.03 -0.39 1.23
N SER A 160 -5.96 -1.69 1.53
CA SER A 160 -5.73 -2.74 0.53
C SER A 160 -6.80 -2.81 -0.56
N TYR A 161 -8.05 -2.45 -0.25
CA TYR A 161 -9.16 -2.42 -1.20
C TYR A 161 -9.05 -1.28 -2.24
N GLU A 162 -8.27 -0.23 -1.99
CA GLU A 162 -7.97 0.83 -2.96
C GLU A 162 -6.82 0.43 -3.91
N ILE A 163 -5.86 -0.35 -3.40
CA ILE A 163 -4.69 -0.79 -4.17
C ILE A 163 -5.05 -1.99 -5.06
N TYR A 164 -5.75 -2.98 -4.50
CA TYR A 164 -6.13 -4.24 -5.16
C TYR A 164 -7.65 -4.48 -5.11
N PRO A 165 -8.45 -3.68 -5.84
CA PRO A 165 -9.92 -3.79 -5.78
C PRO A 165 -10.43 -5.17 -6.20
N HIS A 166 -9.73 -5.87 -7.09
CA HIS A 166 -10.07 -7.23 -7.56
C HIS A 166 -10.17 -8.28 -6.45
N LEU A 167 -9.56 -8.05 -5.28
CA LEU A 167 -9.63 -8.98 -4.14
C LEU A 167 -10.80 -8.70 -3.19
N TYR A 168 -11.44 -7.53 -3.30
CA TYR A 168 -12.44 -7.05 -2.34
C TYR A 168 -13.79 -6.71 -2.99
N VAL A 169 -13.87 -6.75 -4.32
CA VAL A 169 -15.02 -6.30 -5.08
C VAL A 169 -15.47 -7.38 -6.07
N ASN A 170 -16.78 -7.62 -6.14
CA ASN A 170 -17.37 -8.61 -7.04
C ASN A 170 -17.07 -8.31 -8.52
N SER A 171 -16.92 -9.37 -9.31
CA SER A 171 -16.59 -9.27 -10.73
C SER A 171 -17.58 -8.42 -11.53
N GLU A 172 -18.87 -8.43 -11.18
CA GLU A 172 -19.90 -7.60 -11.84
C GLU A 172 -19.61 -6.10 -11.70
N VAL A 173 -19.20 -5.68 -10.50
CA VAL A 173 -18.85 -4.29 -10.20
C VAL A 173 -17.56 -3.90 -10.92
N ILE A 174 -16.56 -4.79 -10.96
CA ILE A 174 -15.32 -4.59 -11.72
C ILE A 174 -15.63 -4.42 -13.22
N HIS A 175 -16.48 -5.28 -13.80
CA HIS A 175 -16.89 -5.18 -15.20
C HIS A 175 -17.65 -3.88 -15.50
N ALA A 176 -18.53 -3.43 -14.58
CA ALA A 176 -19.21 -2.16 -14.72
C ALA A 176 -18.22 -0.98 -14.69
N ALA A 177 -17.23 -1.01 -13.79
CA ALA A 177 -16.17 -0.01 -13.74
C ALA A 177 -15.33 0.00 -15.03
N TYR A 178 -15.05 -1.15 -15.63
CA TYR A 178 -14.38 -1.23 -16.94
C TYR A 178 -15.21 -0.62 -18.06
N LYS A 179 -16.52 -0.91 -18.11
CA LYS A 179 -17.43 -0.29 -19.10
C LYS A 179 -17.44 1.24 -18.96
N ALA A 180 -17.54 1.76 -17.74
CA ALA A 180 -17.47 3.20 -17.47
C ALA A 180 -16.13 3.79 -17.92
N LYS A 181 -15.02 3.09 -17.64
CA LYS A 181 -13.68 3.51 -18.08
C LYS A 181 -13.55 3.56 -19.60
N MET A 182 -14.10 2.59 -20.32
CA MET A 182 -14.11 2.56 -21.79
C MET A 182 -14.95 3.70 -22.39
N ARG A 183 -16.05 4.08 -21.73
CA ARG A 183 -16.90 5.23 -22.12
C ARG A 183 -16.36 6.58 -21.70
N GLN A 184 -15.32 6.61 -20.86
CA GLN A 184 -14.76 7.82 -20.25
C GLN A 184 -15.76 8.58 -19.36
N GLU A 185 -16.71 7.85 -18.74
CA GLU A 185 -17.74 8.43 -17.88
C GLU A 185 -17.47 8.09 -16.40
N PRO A 186 -17.63 9.04 -15.47
CA PRO A 186 -17.60 8.73 -14.05
C PRO A 186 -18.80 7.86 -13.68
N ALA A 187 -18.57 6.80 -12.91
CA ALA A 187 -19.62 5.89 -12.47
C ALA A 187 -19.48 5.56 -10.99
N VAL A 188 -20.61 5.53 -10.27
CA VAL A 188 -20.72 4.97 -8.93
C VAL A 188 -21.53 3.70 -9.04
N VAL A 189 -20.87 2.56 -8.86
CA VAL A 189 -21.49 1.23 -8.96
C VAL A 189 -21.74 0.71 -7.55
N ARG A 190 -22.99 0.41 -7.23
CA ARG A 190 -23.34 -0.20 -5.94
C ARG A 190 -23.02 -1.68 -5.99
N MET A 191 -22.28 -2.17 -4.98
CA MET A 191 -22.02 -3.59 -4.81
C MET A 191 -23.13 -4.22 -3.97
N ASN A 192 -23.74 -5.27 -4.50
CA ASN A 192 -24.67 -6.12 -3.75
C ASN A 192 -23.95 -7.35 -3.21
N PHE A 193 -24.53 -8.00 -2.21
CA PHE A 193 -24.01 -9.26 -1.68
C PHE A 193 -24.05 -10.36 -2.75
N THR A 194 -23.15 -11.33 -2.62
CA THR A 194 -23.00 -12.43 -3.58
C THR A 194 -24.20 -13.38 -3.61
N GLU A 195 -24.92 -13.50 -2.49
CA GLU A 195 -26.08 -14.38 -2.38
C GLU A 195 -27.39 -13.62 -2.59
N ILE A 196 -28.32 -14.27 -3.29
CA ILE A 196 -29.70 -13.81 -3.44
C ILE A 196 -30.50 -14.47 -2.32
N TRP A 197 -30.88 -13.69 -1.30
CA TRP A 197 -31.83 -14.14 -0.31
C TRP A 197 -33.23 -14.14 -0.94
N ASN A 198 -33.65 -15.28 -1.49
CA ASN A 198 -35.04 -15.50 -1.88
C ASN A 198 -35.86 -15.70 -0.61
N LEU A 199 -36.39 -14.61 -0.05
CA LEU A 199 -37.26 -14.64 1.13
C LEU A 199 -38.61 -15.34 0.87
N ASP A 200 -38.90 -15.73 -0.36
CA ASP A 200 -40.19 -16.34 -0.76
C ASP A 200 -40.23 -17.88 -0.65
N ASN A 201 -39.13 -18.57 -0.34
CA ASN A 201 -39.08 -20.05 -0.29
C ASN A 201 -38.80 -20.64 1.11
N THR A 202 -39.05 -19.90 2.18
CA THR A 202 -39.17 -20.51 3.53
C THR A 202 -40.60 -20.99 3.78
N VAL A 203 -41.06 -21.95 2.96
CA VAL A 203 -42.18 -22.81 3.37
C VAL A 203 -41.55 -23.94 4.18
N LEU A 204 -41.86 -23.93 5.48
CA LEU A 204 -41.55 -25.01 6.41
C LEU A 204 -42.05 -26.35 5.84
N SER A 205 -41.15 -27.33 5.76
CA SER A 205 -41.47 -28.77 5.78
C SER A 205 -40.47 -29.47 6.66
#